data_AF-A0A7R9W8U2-F1
#
_entry.id   AF-A0A7R9W8U2-F1
#
_cell.length_a   1.000
_cell.length_b   1.000
_cell.length_c   1.000
_cell.angle_alpha   90.00
_cell.angle_beta   90.00
_cell.angle_gamma   90.00
#
_symmetry.space_group_name_H-M   'P 1'
#
loop_
_entity.id
_entity.type
_entity.pdbx_description
1 polymer ?
#
loop_
_entity_poly.entity_id
_entity_poly.type
_entity_poly.pdbx_seq_one_letter_code
_entity_poly.pdbx_strand_id
1 'polypeptide(L)'
;IIMMVNGAASKQFGWSTEEFLGQNISMIVGGEHGKKHDQYIKRYLETGEKRVMGKQRILPARRKDGSLFPIWLGLTETISSRAGDTMRFCAFVRDLTDQ
;
A
#
# COMPACT_ATOMS: atom_id res chain seq x y z
N ILE A 1 -7.25 -3.84 4.18
CA ILE A 1 -8.30 -3.24 3.33
C ILE A 1 -8.07 -1.74 3.24
N ILE A 2 -8.31 -1.15 2.07
CA ILE A 2 -8.14 0.28 1.80
C ILE A 2 -9.37 1.02 2.33
N MET A 3 -9.12 1.96 3.23
CA MET A 3 -10.17 2.74 3.89
C MET A 3 -10.29 4.16 3.34
N MET A 4 -9.20 4.69 2.79
CA MET A 4 -9.12 6.05 2.25
C MET A 4 -8.04 6.09 1.16
N VAL A 5 -8.26 6.92 0.14
CA VAL A 5 -7.31 7.23 -0.91
C VAL A 5 -7.51 8.68 -1.34
N ASN A 6 -6.44 9.36 -1.76
CA ASN A 6 -6.55 10.70 -2.31
C ASN A 6 -6.63 10.67 -3.84
N GLY A 7 -7.08 11.78 -4.45
CA GLY A 7 -7.22 11.85 -5.91
C GLY A 7 -5.91 11.70 -6.69
N ALA A 8 -4.76 12.00 -6.08
CA ALA A 8 -3.46 11.81 -6.70
C ALA A 8 -3.13 10.31 -6.89
N ALA A 9 -3.34 9.51 -5.84
CA ALA A 9 -3.18 8.06 -5.92
C ALA A 9 -4.20 7.44 -6.88
N SER A 10 -5.47 7.87 -6.86
CA SER A 10 -6.47 7.42 -7.84
C SER A 10 -6.01 7.62 -9.28
N LYS A 11 -5.53 8.83 -9.62
CA LYS A 11 -4.97 9.14 -10.94
C LYS A 11 -3.74 8.30 -11.27
N GLN A 12 -2.81 8.18 -10.34
CA GLN A 12 -1.56 7.44 -10.54
C GLN A 12 -1.85 5.96 -10.82
N PHE A 13 -2.68 5.29 -10.02
CA PHE A 13 -2.92 3.85 -10.24
C PHE A 13 -4.00 3.57 -11.29
N GLY A 14 -4.73 4.57 -11.77
CA GLY A 14 -5.77 4.42 -12.79
C GLY A 14 -7.07 3.81 -12.25
N TRP A 15 -7.29 3.83 -10.93
CA TRP A 15 -8.53 3.39 -10.30
C TRP A 15 -9.31 4.60 -9.80
N SER A 16 -10.63 4.52 -9.82
CA SER A 16 -11.45 5.52 -9.14
C SER A 16 -11.29 5.39 -7.62
N THR A 17 -11.61 6.46 -6.88
CA THR A 17 -11.60 6.42 -5.42
C THR A 17 -12.54 5.34 -4.89
N GLU A 18 -13.72 5.21 -5.50
CA GLU A 18 -14.76 4.24 -5.15
C GLU A 18 -14.30 2.81 -5.40
N GLU A 19 -13.55 2.57 -6.50
CA GLU A 19 -12.99 1.26 -6.79
C GLU A 19 -11.87 0.86 -5.82
N PHE A 20 -11.16 1.85 -5.26
CA PHE A 20 -10.13 1.62 -4.26
C PHE A 20 -10.71 1.19 -2.91
N LEU A 21 -11.81 1.83 -2.50
CA LEU A 21 -12.38 1.65 -1.17
C LEU A 21 -12.88 0.21 -0.97
N GLY A 22 -12.57 -0.37 0.18
CA GLY A 22 -12.99 -1.73 0.53
C GLY A 22 -12.15 -2.84 -0.11
N GLN A 23 -11.22 -2.51 -1.01
CA GLN A 23 -10.35 -3.52 -1.64
C GLN A 23 -9.13 -3.87 -0.78
N ASN A 24 -8.54 -5.02 -1.07
CA ASN A 24 -7.23 -5.39 -0.52
C ASN A 24 -6.11 -4.61 -1.24
N ILE A 25 -5.16 -4.05 -0.49
CA ILE A 25 -4.00 -3.33 -1.00
C ILE A 25 -3.14 -4.16 -1.96
N SER A 26 -3.19 -5.50 -1.87
CA SER A 26 -2.51 -6.42 -2.80
C SER A 26 -2.90 -6.21 -4.27
N MET A 27 -4.04 -5.56 -4.55
CA MET A 27 -4.46 -5.23 -5.92
C MET A 27 -3.50 -4.27 -6.63
N ILE A 28 -2.83 -3.38 -5.90
CA ILE A 28 -1.90 -2.37 -6.46
C ILE A 28 -0.42 -2.69 -6.22
N VAL A 29 -0.12 -3.81 -5.55
CA VAL A 29 1.26 -4.25 -5.33
C VAL A 29 1.71 -5.13 -6.49
N GLY A 30 2.82 -4.73 -7.11
CA GLY A 30 3.37 -5.34 -8.31
C GLY A 30 4.30 -6.52 -8.04
N GLY A 31 4.69 -7.19 -9.13
CA GLY A 31 5.64 -8.29 -9.12
C GLY A 31 5.25 -9.46 -8.21
N GLU A 32 6.24 -10.10 -7.62
CA GLU A 32 6.02 -11.23 -6.69
C GLU A 32 5.38 -10.81 -5.36
N HIS A 33 5.46 -9.53 -5.01
CA HIS A 33 5.00 -9.03 -3.72
C HIS A 33 3.47 -9.03 -3.63
N GLY A 34 2.75 -8.84 -4.74
CA GLY A 34 1.29 -8.80 -4.74
C GLY A 34 0.66 -10.09 -4.18
N LYS A 35 1.13 -11.26 -4.63
CA LYS A 35 0.63 -12.57 -4.17
C LYS A 35 1.00 -12.89 -2.73
N LYS A 36 2.14 -12.38 -2.25
CA LYS A 36 2.69 -12.66 -0.91
C LYS A 36 2.29 -11.57 0.10
N HIS A 37 1.57 -10.53 -0.32
CA HIS A 37 1.39 -9.34 0.51
C HIS A 37 0.66 -9.62 1.82
N ASP A 38 -0.41 -10.41 1.77
CA ASP A 38 -1.19 -10.76 2.96
C ASP A 38 -0.33 -11.51 3.99
N GLN A 39 0.62 -12.33 3.53
CA GLN A 39 1.58 -13.02 4.40
C GLN A 39 2.53 -12.03 5.09
N TYR A 40 2.96 -10.97 4.39
CA TYR A 40 3.81 -9.93 4.99
C TYR A 40 3.07 -9.17 6.09
N ILE A 41 1.79 -8.85 5.87
CA ILE A 41 0.95 -8.18 6.87
C ILE A 41 0.70 -9.11 8.06
N LYS A 42 0.31 -10.36 7.81
CA LYS A 42 0.09 -11.37 8.86
C LYS A 42 1.32 -11.52 9.75
N ARG A 43 2.49 -11.74 9.14
CA ARG A 43 3.76 -11.85 9.87
C ARG A 43 4.06 -10.59 10.69
N TYR A 44 3.78 -9.40 10.14
CA TYR A 44 3.96 -8.15 10.88
C TYR A 44 3.08 -8.11 12.13
N LEU A 45 1.79 -8.45 12.00
CA LEU A 45 0.85 -8.46 13.11
C LEU A 45 1.22 -9.51 14.17
N GLU A 46 1.81 -10.63 13.78
CA GLU A 46 2.25 -11.70 14.69
C GLU A 46 3.57 -11.36 15.42
N THR A 47 4.52 -10.72 14.73
CA THR A 47 5.90 -10.57 15.23
C THR A 47 6.28 -9.16 15.66
N GLY A 48 5.55 -8.14 15.21
CA GLY A 48 5.93 -6.72 15.37
C GLY A 48 7.18 -6.30 14.58
N GLU A 49 7.79 -7.19 13.80
CA GLU A 49 9.04 -6.88 13.09
C GLU A 49 8.83 -5.92 11.90
N LYS A 50 9.32 -4.69 12.06
CA LYS A 50 9.28 -3.64 11.02
C LYS A 50 10.33 -3.90 9.94
N ARG A 51 9.94 -4.55 8.84
CA ARG A 51 10.83 -4.79 7.67
C ARG A 51 10.75 -3.71 6.58
N VAL A 52 9.59 -3.07 6.47
CA VAL A 52 9.29 -2.01 5.47
C VAL A 52 9.12 -0.65 6.15
N MET A 53 8.51 -0.60 7.33
CA MET A 53 8.33 0.68 8.06
C MET A 53 9.67 1.30 8.46
N GLY A 54 9.79 2.61 8.25
CA GLY A 54 10.99 3.38 8.59
C GLY A 54 12.18 3.18 7.65
N LYS A 55 12.06 2.37 6.58
CA LYS A 55 13.10 2.18 5.56
C LYS A 55 12.54 2.57 4.19
N GLN A 56 13.16 3.56 3.56
CA GLN A 56 12.83 3.96 2.19
C GLN A 56 13.09 2.78 1.24
N ARG A 57 12.09 2.34 0.47
CA ARG A 57 12.25 1.28 -0.52
C ARG A 57 11.62 1.65 -1.86
N ILE A 58 12.31 1.29 -2.92
CA ILE A 58 11.78 1.26 -4.27
C ILE A 58 11.15 -0.12 -4.48
N LEU A 59 9.88 -0.15 -4.87
CA LEU A 59 9.12 -1.39 -5.08
C LEU A 59 8.31 -1.28 -6.38
N PRO A 60 8.03 -2.41 -7.06
CA PRO A 60 7.10 -2.41 -8.17
C PRO A 60 5.66 -2.25 -7.67
N ALA A 61 4.98 -1.24 -8.19
CA ALA A 61 3.53 -1.06 -8.10
C ALA A 61 2.84 -1.55 -9.38
N ARG A 62 1.54 -1.81 -9.31
CA ARG A 62 0.71 -2.24 -10.44
C ARG A 62 -0.46 -1.29 -10.65
N ARG A 63 -0.60 -0.71 -11.85
CA ARG A 63 -1.77 0.09 -12.24
C ARG A 63 -2.96 -0.82 -12.61
N LYS A 64 -4.14 -0.22 -12.80
CA LYS A 64 -5.38 -0.93 -13.17
C LYS A 64 -5.26 -1.71 -14.48
N ASP A 65 -4.53 -1.17 -15.45
CA ASP A 65 -4.25 -1.82 -16.75
C ASP A 65 -3.25 -2.99 -16.65
N GLY A 66 -2.72 -3.27 -15.46
CA GLY A 66 -1.75 -4.32 -15.20
C GLY A 66 -0.28 -3.90 -15.41
N SER A 67 -0.03 -2.69 -15.92
CA SER A 67 1.33 -2.17 -16.07
C SER A 67 2.03 -2.04 -14.73
N LEU A 68 3.33 -2.37 -14.72
CA LEU A 68 4.19 -2.24 -13.55
C LEU A 68 4.98 -0.95 -13.64
N PHE A 69 5.14 -0.27 -12.51
CA PHE A 69 5.94 0.94 -12.43
C PHE A 69 6.65 1.04 -11.08
N PRO A 70 7.86 1.60 -11.03
CA PRO A 70 8.61 1.73 -9.79
C PRO A 70 7.98 2.84 -8.91
N ILE A 71 7.78 2.53 -7.63
CA ILE A 71 7.39 3.52 -6.63
C ILE A 71 8.41 3.60 -5.52
N TRP A 72 8.62 4.80 -5.01
CA TRP A 72 9.15 5.00 -3.67
C TRP A 72 7.99 4.86 -2.68
N LEU A 73 8.16 4.01 -1.66
CA LEU A 73 7.16 3.76 -0.62
C LEU A 73 7.63 4.27 0.75
N GLY A 74 6.82 5.14 1.37
CA GLY A 74 6.84 5.44 2.78
C GLY A 74 5.66 4.76 3.48
N LEU A 75 5.90 4.08 4.61
CA LEU A 75 4.86 3.37 5.35
C LEU A 75 4.94 3.71 6.84
N THR A 76 3.83 4.17 7.40
CA THR A 76 3.66 4.39 8.84
C THR A 76 2.51 3.57 9.39
N GLU A 77 2.53 3.32 10.69
CA GLU A 77 1.44 2.71 11.42
C GLU A 77 0.82 3.71 12.39
N THR A 78 -0.47 3.56 12.66
CA THR A 78 -1.19 4.38 13.62
C THR A 78 -2.28 3.56 14.30
N ILE A 79 -2.46 3.77 15.60
CA ILE A 79 -3.56 3.17 16.36
C ILE A 79 -4.72 4.14 16.32
N SER A 80 -5.85 3.69 15.79
CA SER A 80 -7.07 4.50 15.78
C SER A 80 -7.95 4.18 16.97
N SER A 81 -7.83 4.98 18.03
CA SER A 81 -8.69 4.88 19.21
C SER A 81 -10.19 5.06 18.90
N ARG A 82 -10.54 5.88 17.90
CA ARG A 82 -11.93 6.07 17.44
C ARG A 82 -12.59 4.83 16.81
N ALA A 83 -11.84 3.76 16.57
CA ALA A 83 -12.34 2.52 15.99
C ALA A 83 -11.92 1.31 16.85
N GLY A 84 -11.99 1.46 18.18
CA GLY A 84 -11.69 0.39 19.14
C GLY A 84 -10.23 -0.08 19.08
N ASP A 85 -9.29 0.87 19.07
CA ASP A 85 -7.84 0.60 19.04
C ASP A 85 -7.36 -0.28 17.88
N THR A 86 -8.02 -0.13 16.72
CA THR A 86 -7.60 -0.86 15.52
C THR A 86 -6.32 -0.26 14.93
N MET A 87 -5.33 -1.11 14.68
CA MET A 87 -4.11 -0.76 13.95
C MET A 87 -4.44 -0.41 12.49
N ARG A 88 -3.91 0.70 12.01
CA ARG A 88 -3.99 1.12 10.61
C ARG A 88 -2.62 1.43 10.06
N PHE A 89 -2.48 1.26 8.75
CA PHE A 89 -1.29 1.63 8.01
C PHE A 89 -1.61 2.83 7.11
N CYS A 90 -0.68 3.78 7.03
CA CYS A 90 -0.74 4.88 6.08
C CYS A 90 0.47 4.79 5.15
N ALA A 91 0.20 4.75 3.85
CA ALA A 91 1.21 4.64 2.81
C ALA A 91 1.30 5.94 2.02
N PHE A 92 2.53 6.38 1.77
CA PHE A 92 2.88 7.47 0.87
C PHE A 92 3.65 6.89 -0.30
N VAL A 93 3.21 7.20 -1.51
CA VAL A 93 3.77 6.63 -2.73
C VAL A 93 4.17 7.74 -3.68
N ARG A 94 5.33 7.59 -4.32
CA ARG A 94 5.80 8.48 -5.37
C ARG A 94 6.21 7.64 -6.58
N ASP A 95 5.63 7.95 -7.73
CA ASP A 95 6.03 7.38 -9.02
C ASP A 95 7.47 7.79 -9.38
N LEU A 96 8.28 6.85 -9.86
CA LEU A 96 9.67 7.07 -10.27
C LEU A 96 9.88 6.80 -11.78
N THR A 97 8.81 6.70 -12.57
CA THR A 97 8.90 6.36 -14.01
C THR A 97 9.61 7.45 -14.83
N ASP A 98 9.51 8.72 -14.41
CA ASP A 98 10.06 9.89 -15.13
C ASP A 98 11.32 10.48 -14.45
N GLN A 99 12.10 9.66 -13.74
CA GLN A 99 13.39 10.08 -13.13
C GLN A 99 14.60 9.69 -13.96
#